data_AF-A0A2P5FMS7-F1
#
_entry.id   AF-A0A2P5FMS7-F1
#
_cell.length_a   1.000
_cell.length_b   1.000
_cell.length_c   1.000
_cell.angle_alpha   90.00
_cell.angle_beta   90.00
_cell.angle_gamma   90.00
#
_symmetry.space_group_name_H-M   'P 1'
#
loop_
_entity.id
_entity.type
_entity.pdbx_description
1 polymer ?
#
loop_
_entity_poly.entity_id
_entity_poly.type
_entity_poly.pdbx_seq_one_letter_code
_entity_poly.pdbx_strand_id
1 'polypeptide(L)' 'MVYVVVKMGMTMTEKILTWASEKTHLSPGENIWVNVDVLMTHDVCGFGSFGIFKKEFGQNAKILIF' A
#
# COMPACT_ATOMS: atom_id res chain seq x y z
N MET A 1 -11.10 12.73 -38.52
CA MET A 1 -10.18 12.31 -37.45
C MET A 1 -11.05 11.75 -36.33
N VAL A 2 -11.14 10.43 -36.21
CA VAL A 2 -11.97 9.77 -35.19
C VAL A 2 -11.12 9.61 -33.94
N TYR A 3 -11.47 10.31 -32.85
CA TYR A 3 -10.82 10.12 -31.56
C TYR A 3 -11.34 8.80 -30.98
N VAL A 4 -10.52 7.76 -30.98
CA VAL A 4 -10.83 6.53 -30.25
C VAL A 4 -10.63 6.82 -28.77
N VAL A 5 -11.73 6.97 -28.02
CA VAL A 5 -11.69 7.01 -26.55
C VAL A 5 -11.51 5.57 -26.08
N VAL A 6 -10.26 5.17 -25.88
CA VAL A 6 -9.93 3.89 -25.21
C VAL A 6 -10.41 4.03 -23.77
N LYS A 7 -11.38 3.20 -23.35
CA LYS A 7 -11.67 3.02 -21.92
C LYS A 7 -10.44 2.40 -21.28
N MET A 8 -9.57 3.22 -20.70
CA MET A 8 -8.41 2.78 -19.94
C MET A 8 -8.90 2.04 -18.70
N GLY A 9 -9.00 0.72 -18.79
CA GLY A 9 -9.21 -0.12 -17.62
C GLY A 9 -8.00 -0.01 -16.70
N MET A 10 -8.23 0.00 -15.38
CA MET A 10 -7.15 0.00 -14.40
C MET A 10 -6.25 -1.23 -14.59
N THR A 11 -4.95 -0.99 -14.51
CA THR A 11 -3.91 -2.02 -14.40
C THR A 11 -4.08 -2.83 -13.12
N MET A 12 -3.40 -3.98 -13.03
CA MET A 12 -3.45 -4.80 -11.83
C MET A 12 -2.94 -4.05 -10.59
N THR A 13 -1.86 -3.29 -10.72
CA THR A 13 -1.30 -2.48 -9.63
C THR A 13 -2.29 -1.43 -9.16
N GLU A 14 -2.92 -0.70 -10.09
CA GLU A 14 -3.93 0.30 -9.75
C GLU A 14 -5.11 -0.33 -9.03
N LYS A 15 -5.58 -1.52 -9.43
CA LYS A 15 -6.67 -2.22 -8.73
C LYS A 15 -6.31 -2.60 -7.30
N ILE A 16 -5.10 -3.13 -7.07
CA ILE A 16 -4.62 -3.50 -5.73
C ILE A 16 -4.54 -2.26 -4.84
N LEU A 17 -3.93 -1.19 -5.35
CA LEU A 17 -3.79 0.08 -4.61
C LEU A 17 -5.14 0.76 -4.38
N THR A 18 -6.07 0.68 -5.34
CA THR A 18 -7.43 1.23 -5.24
C THR A 18 -8.20 0.53 -4.12
N TRP A 19 -8.11 -0.80 -4.08
CA TRP A 19 -8.72 -1.60 -3.02
C TRP A 19 -8.10 -1.31 -1.64
N ALA A 20 -6.77 -1.26 -1.55
CA ALA A 20 -6.06 -0.98 -0.30
C ALA A 20 -6.24 0.46 0.21
N SER A 21 -6.67 1.39 -0.64
CA SER A 21 -6.93 2.81 -0.29
C SER A 21 -8.41 3.16 -0.16
N GLU A 22 -9.32 2.16 -0.21
CA GLU A 22 -10.78 2.34 -0.16
C GLU A 22 -11.33 3.30 -1.24
N LYS A 23 -10.61 3.42 -2.37
CA LYS A 23 -11.02 4.23 -3.52
C LYS A 23 -11.71 3.37 -4.57
N THR A 24 -12.40 4.00 -5.51
CA THR A 24 -13.05 3.31 -6.65
C THR A 24 -12.23 3.40 -7.94
N HIS A 25 -11.29 4.35 -8.01
CA HIS A 25 -10.40 4.56 -9.14
C HIS A 25 -9.12 5.27 -8.71
N LEU A 26 -8.04 5.06 -9.45
CA LEU A 26 -6.75 5.72 -9.29
C LEU A 26 -6.12 6.00 -10.65
N SER A 27 -5.44 7.14 -10.75
CA SER A 27 -4.57 7.50 -11.86
C SER A 27 -3.09 7.48 -11.46
N PRO A 28 -2.17 7.16 -12.39
CA PRO A 28 -0.74 7.29 -12.13
C PRO A 28 -0.36 8.71 -11.72
N GLY A 29 0.44 8.84 -10.66
CA GLY A 29 0.87 10.13 -10.10
C GLY A 29 0.02 10.64 -8.94
N GLU A 30 -1.08 9.98 -8.60
CA GLU A 30 -1.83 10.29 -7.38
C GLU A 30 -1.08 9.82 -6.12
N ASN A 31 -1.10 10.66 -5.08
CA ASN A 31 -0.66 10.24 -3.74
C ASN A 31 -1.84 9.65 -2.96
N ILE A 32 -1.62 8.52 -2.31
CA ILE A 32 -2.67 7.77 -1.62
C ILE A 32 -2.18 7.24 -0.28
N TRP A 33 -3.11 7.12 0.65
CA TRP A 33 -2.92 6.35 1.88
C TRP A 33 -3.47 4.95 1.64
N VAL A 34 -2.70 3.93 1.98
CA VAL A 34 -3.08 2.52 1.82
C VAL A 34 -3.01 1.83 3.16
N ASN A 35 -3.97 0.93 3.40
CA ASN A 35 -3.89 -0.02 4.49
C ASN A 35 -2.93 -1.15 4.09
N VAL A 36 -1.89 -1.37 4.89
CA VAL A 36 -0.83 -2.34 4.60
C VAL A 36 -1.09 -3.62 5.38
N ASP A 37 -1.21 -4.76 4.67
CA ASP A 37 -1.50 -6.05 5.30
C ASP A 37 -0.30 -6.61 6.09
N VAL A 38 0.91 -6.52 5.52
CA VAL A 38 2.13 -7.10 6.11
C VAL A 38 3.30 -6.15 5.89
N LEU A 39 3.99 -5.79 6.98
CA LEU A 39 5.29 -5.14 6.92
C LEU A 39 6.39 -6.15 7.26
N MET A 40 7.37 -6.26 6.36
CA MET A 40 8.54 -7.11 6.53
C MET A 40 9.80 -6.25 6.66
N THR A 41 10.69 -6.60 7.59
CA THR A 41 11.98 -5.92 7.79
C THR A 41 13.07 -6.95 8.06
N HIS A 42 14.33 -6.61 7.76
CA HIS A 42 15.49 -7.49 7.97
C HIS A 42 16.65 -6.75 8.66
N ASP A 43 17.49 -7.52 9.37
CA ASP A 43 18.75 -7.09 10.01
C ASP A 43 18.56 -5.86 10.94
N VAL A 44 19.43 -4.86 10.85
CA VAL A 44 19.48 -3.69 11.75
C VAL A 44 18.37 -2.66 11.49
N CYS A 45 17.75 -2.67 10.31
CA CYS A 45 16.74 -1.70 9.89
C CYS A 45 15.42 -1.84 10.67
N GLY A 46 15.21 -3.01 11.28
CA GLY A 46 14.00 -3.32 12.04
C GLY A 46 13.96 -2.62 13.41
N PHE A 47 15.08 -2.52 14.13
CA PHE A 47 15.08 -2.16 15.55
C PHE A 47 14.42 -0.81 15.86
N GLY A 48 14.64 0.21 15.03
CA GLY A 48 13.97 1.51 15.17
C GLY A 48 12.48 1.44 14.83
N SER A 49 12.13 0.68 13.80
CA SER A 49 10.76 0.55 13.29
C SER A 49 9.87 -0.28 14.22
N PHE A 50 10.41 -1.30 14.91
CA PHE A 50 9.67 -2.14 15.85
C PHE A 50 9.04 -1.37 17.01
N GLY A 51 9.81 -0.47 17.62
CA GLY A 51 9.33 0.32 18.77
C GLY A 51 8.19 1.24 18.36
N ILE A 52 8.32 1.87 17.19
CA ILE A 52 7.28 2.74 16.62
C ILE A 52 6.05 1.92 16.25
N PHE A 53 6.21 0.76 15.62
CA PHE A 53 5.07 -0.09 15.24
C PHE A 53 4.28 -0.61 16.45
N LYS A 54 4.95 -1.05 17.52
CA LYS A 54 4.26 -1.45 18.77
C LYS A 54 3.51 -0.27 19.40
N LYS A 55 4.06 0.94 19.31
CA LYS A 55 3.45 2.16 19.85
C LYS A 55 2.21 2.58 19.06
N GLU A 56 2.30 2.58 17.73
CA GLU A 56 1.26 3.12 16.85
C GLU A 56 0.18 2.08 16.47
N PHE A 57 0.54 0.79 16.36
CA PHE A 57 -0.36 -0.28 15.91
C PHE A 57 -0.68 -1.33 16.99
N GLY A 58 -0.15 -1.17 18.21
CA GLY A 58 -0.40 -2.04 19.36
C GLY A 58 0.42 -3.33 19.38
N GLN A 59 0.34 -4.06 20.51
CA GLN A 59 1.14 -5.28 20.72
C GLN A 59 0.79 -6.46 19.79
N ASN A 60 -0.39 -6.43 19.18
CA ASN A 60 -0.89 -7.49 18.29
C ASN A 60 -0.56 -7.26 16.81
N ALA A 61 0.19 -6.20 16.47
CA ALA A 61 0.62 -5.95 15.11
C ALA A 61 1.42 -7.15 14.58
N LYS A 62 1.03 -7.69 13.42
CA LYS A 62 1.75 -8.80 12.77
C LYS A 62 3.04 -8.29 12.16
N ILE A 63 4.13 -8.38 12.92
CA ILE A 63 5.46 -8.03 12.42
C ILE A 63 6.27 -9.32 12.26
N LEU A 64 6.72 -9.58 11.04
CA LEU A 64 7.61 -10.70 10.73
C LEU A 64 9.05 -10.18 10.65
N ILE A 65 9.91 -10.72 11.52
CA ILE A 65 11.37 -10.59 11.46
C ILE A 65 11.91 -11.87 10.83
N PHE A 66 12.78 -11.72 9.83
CA PHE A 66 13.65 -12.79 9.35
C PHE A 66 15.10 -12.48 9.70
#